data_AF-A0A7G7U8P3-F1
#
_entry.id   AF-A0A7G7U8P3-F1
#
_cell.length_a   1.000
_cell.length_b   1.000
_cell.length_c   1.000
_cell.angle_alpha   90.00
_cell.angle_beta   90.00
_cell.angle_gamma   90.00
#
_symmetry.space_group_name_H-M   'P 1'
#
loop_
_entity.id
_entity.type
_entity.pdbx_description
1 polymer ?
#
loop_
_entity_poly.entity_id
_entity_poly.type
_entity_poly.pdbx_seq_one_letter_code
_entity_poly.pdbx_strand_id
1 'polypeptide(L)'
;MRRFLLNVILVLAIVLFIRYVHYSLEPEPSNQPDTYSNFSSLAENEDPADYDISYQEKKGSKVLIMSPHGGRIEGGVSELVRYFNDDYSTYLFEGLKSHDNQTLHITSTNFDEPLAEEKIKEHQYVVAFHGYKGENKNTLVGGTDRKRAKMIVRALEKRGFSAELASSQSGLAGLSADNINNQGETGLSIQLEISREQREAFFDDFYYKDRKYTKTSEFYSYVRAIKHVLEKEYS
;
A
#
# COMPACT_ATOMS: atom_id res chain seq x y z
N MET A 1 39.19 -23.06 16.27
CA MET A 1 38.68 -21.67 16.07
C MET A 1 38.48 -21.31 14.59
N ARG A 2 39.49 -21.41 13.72
CA ARG A 2 39.38 -20.96 12.30
C ARG A 2 38.30 -21.68 11.47
N ARG A 3 38.16 -23.01 11.61
CA ARG A 3 37.09 -23.80 10.94
C ARG A 3 35.68 -23.48 11.47
N PHE A 4 35.55 -23.23 12.77
CA PHE A 4 34.28 -22.84 13.37
C PHE A 4 33.84 -21.46 12.88
N LEU A 5 34.76 -20.50 12.83
CA LEU A 5 34.51 -19.15 12.30
C LEU A 5 34.12 -19.17 10.81
N LEU A 6 34.79 -20.01 9.99
CA LEU A 6 34.45 -20.23 8.58
C LEU A 6 33.04 -20.80 8.40
N ASN A 7 32.65 -21.78 9.23
CA ASN A 7 31.30 -22.34 9.18
C ASN A 7 30.23 -21.32 9.57
N VAL A 8 30.49 -20.48 10.57
CA VAL A 8 29.58 -19.40 10.97
C VAL A 8 29.41 -18.37 9.84
N ILE A 9 30.50 -17.95 9.21
CA ILE A 9 30.46 -17.02 8.07
C ILE A 9 29.71 -17.64 6.89
N LEU A 10 29.93 -18.93 6.59
CA LEU A 10 29.25 -19.62 5.50
C LEU A 10 27.73 -19.74 5.75
N VAL A 11 27.33 -20.09 6.98
CA VAL A 11 25.91 -20.15 7.35
C VAL A 11 25.27 -18.76 7.25
N LEU A 12 25.94 -17.71 7.73
CA LEU A 12 25.45 -16.33 7.58
C LEU A 12 25.32 -15.93 6.11
N ALA A 13 26.31 -16.25 5.28
CA ALA A 13 26.27 -15.97 3.84
C ALA A 13 25.12 -16.71 3.13
N ILE A 14 24.86 -17.97 3.49
CA ILE A 14 23.75 -18.75 2.96
C ILE A 14 22.42 -18.17 3.40
N VAL A 15 22.26 -17.79 4.67
CA VAL A 15 21.04 -17.14 5.18
C VAL A 15 20.81 -15.81 4.48
N LEU A 16 21.85 -14.99 4.32
CA LEU A 16 21.78 -13.72 3.59
C LEU A 16 21.45 -13.94 2.11
N PHE A 17 22.00 -14.98 1.47
CA PHE A 17 21.69 -15.34 0.09
C PHE A 17 20.25 -15.84 -0.08
N ILE A 18 19.76 -16.69 0.83
CA ILE A 18 18.36 -17.15 0.82
C ILE A 18 17.41 -15.98 1.05
N ARG A 19 17.74 -15.07 1.97
CA ARG A 19 17.00 -13.81 2.18
C ARG A 19 17.01 -12.95 0.92
N TYR A 20 18.19 -12.72 0.32
CA TYR A 20 18.33 -11.98 -0.93
C TYR A 20 17.48 -12.57 -2.06
N VAL A 21 17.48 -13.89 -2.22
CA VAL A 21 16.62 -14.58 -3.20
C VAL A 21 15.15 -14.40 -2.86
N HIS A 22 14.73 -14.55 -1.58
CA HIS A 22 13.35 -14.31 -1.17
C HIS A 22 12.89 -12.85 -1.39
N TYR A 23 13.74 -11.85 -1.11
CA TYR A 23 13.45 -10.43 -1.40
C TYR A 23 13.23 -10.18 -2.89
N SER A 24 14.06 -10.81 -3.71
CA SER A 24 14.03 -10.68 -5.16
C SER A 24 12.82 -11.39 -5.79
N LEU A 25 12.05 -12.16 -5.01
CA LEU A 25 10.96 -13.03 -5.47
C LEU A 25 9.55 -12.58 -5.07
N GLU A 26 9.36 -11.42 -4.44
CA GLU A 26 8.02 -10.80 -4.36
C GLU A 26 7.87 -9.88 -5.58
N PRO A 27 7.38 -10.35 -6.74
CA PRO A 27 7.16 -9.49 -7.90
C PRO A 27 6.09 -8.45 -7.59
N GLU A 28 6.30 -7.22 -8.04
CA GLU A 28 5.26 -6.17 -8.03
C GLU A 28 4.25 -6.40 -9.16
N PRO A 29 3.03 -5.84 -9.05
CA PRO A 29 2.11 -5.78 -10.17
C PRO A 29 2.83 -5.23 -11.40
N SER A 30 2.80 -6.01 -12.48
CA SER A 30 3.38 -5.63 -13.76
C SER A 30 2.34 -4.90 -14.60
N ASN A 31 2.73 -4.24 -15.69
CA ASN A 31 1.79 -3.65 -16.66
C ASN A 31 0.94 -4.71 -17.43
N GLN A 32 0.89 -5.94 -16.96
CA GLN A 32 0.05 -7.00 -17.49
C GLN A 32 -1.39 -6.81 -17.01
N PRO A 33 -2.39 -7.26 -17.79
CA PRO A 33 -3.78 -7.27 -17.33
C PRO A 33 -3.92 -8.14 -16.08
N ASP A 34 -4.88 -7.76 -15.23
CA ASP A 34 -5.23 -8.51 -14.02
C ASP A 34 -5.63 -9.94 -14.36
N THR A 35 -5.33 -10.87 -13.44
CA THR A 35 -5.73 -12.28 -13.60
C THR A 35 -7.24 -12.45 -13.46
N TYR A 36 -7.85 -11.66 -12.56
CA TYR A 36 -9.28 -11.67 -12.30
C TYR A 36 -9.90 -10.34 -12.72
N SER A 37 -11.09 -10.40 -13.32
CA SER A 37 -11.80 -9.20 -13.76
C SER A 37 -12.51 -8.46 -12.63
N ASN A 38 -12.72 -9.11 -11.49
CA ASN A 38 -13.43 -8.59 -10.31
C ASN A 38 -13.20 -9.53 -9.10
N PHE A 39 -13.69 -9.13 -7.93
CA PHE A 39 -13.54 -9.88 -6.68
C PHE A 39 -14.29 -11.21 -6.70
N SER A 40 -15.49 -11.27 -7.29
CA SER A 40 -16.24 -12.53 -7.40
C SER A 40 -15.44 -13.60 -8.15
N SER A 41 -14.81 -13.23 -9.27
CA SER A 41 -13.95 -14.13 -10.04
C SER A 41 -12.70 -14.54 -9.26
N LEU A 42 -12.11 -13.65 -8.48
CA LEU A 42 -10.98 -13.99 -7.59
C LEU A 42 -11.43 -15.01 -6.52
N ALA A 43 -12.50 -14.71 -5.80
CA ALA A 43 -13.01 -15.54 -4.70
C ALA A 43 -13.46 -16.94 -5.15
N GLU A 44 -13.89 -17.10 -6.40
CA GLU A 44 -14.24 -18.41 -6.99
C GLU A 44 -13.02 -19.27 -7.35
N ASN A 45 -11.84 -18.66 -7.52
CA ASN A 45 -10.65 -19.33 -8.06
C ASN A 45 -9.46 -19.40 -7.10
N GLU A 46 -9.50 -18.67 -5.98
CA GLU A 46 -8.44 -18.63 -4.97
C GLU A 46 -8.87 -19.33 -3.67
N ASP A 47 -7.91 -19.88 -2.93
CA ASP A 47 -8.18 -20.40 -1.59
C ASP A 47 -8.48 -19.21 -0.65
N PRO A 48 -9.56 -19.21 0.15
CA PRO A 48 -9.82 -18.16 1.14
C PRO A 48 -8.69 -17.94 2.16
N ALA A 49 -7.75 -18.89 2.31
CA ALA A 49 -6.55 -18.73 3.13
C ALA A 49 -5.43 -17.91 2.44
N ASP A 50 -5.51 -17.71 1.13
CA ASP A 50 -4.50 -17.00 0.33
C ASP A 50 -4.70 -15.48 0.33
N TYR A 51 -5.79 -14.98 0.91
CA TYR A 51 -6.02 -13.56 1.12
C TYR A 51 -6.73 -13.28 2.45
N ASP A 52 -6.64 -12.05 2.96
CA ASP A 52 -7.38 -11.56 4.13
C ASP A 52 -8.08 -10.25 3.81
N ILE A 53 -9.27 -10.07 4.37
CA ILE A 53 -10.06 -8.84 4.27
C ILE A 53 -10.28 -8.33 5.68
N SER A 54 -9.81 -7.12 5.95
CA SER A 54 -9.95 -6.50 7.26
C SER A 54 -10.50 -5.08 7.19
N TYR A 55 -11.46 -4.81 8.07
CA TYR A 55 -11.98 -3.48 8.33
C TYR A 55 -11.84 -3.18 9.82
N GLN A 56 -11.28 -2.01 10.14
CA GLN A 56 -11.23 -1.49 11.50
C GLN A 56 -12.02 -0.19 11.56
N GLU A 57 -13.08 -0.19 12.35
CA GLU A 57 -13.90 1.00 12.55
C GLU A 57 -13.24 1.97 13.53
N LYS A 58 -13.20 3.24 13.17
CA LYS A 58 -13.00 4.35 14.11
C LYS A 58 -14.25 5.20 14.15
N LYS A 59 -14.97 5.11 15.26
CA LYS A 59 -16.23 5.86 15.46
C LYS A 59 -16.06 7.35 15.15
N GLY A 60 -16.87 7.86 14.22
CA GLY A 60 -16.89 9.26 13.82
C GLY A 60 -15.79 9.66 12.82
N SER A 61 -14.98 8.72 12.33
CA SER A 61 -14.02 8.99 11.27
C SER A 61 -14.73 9.37 9.98
N LYS A 62 -14.44 10.57 9.46
CA LYS A 62 -14.92 11.00 8.13
C LYS A 62 -14.06 10.45 7.00
N VAL A 63 -12.84 10.02 7.32
CA VAL A 63 -11.85 9.53 6.35
C VAL A 63 -11.75 8.01 6.49
N LEU A 64 -11.81 7.31 5.35
CA LEU A 64 -11.40 5.92 5.24
C LEU A 64 -9.97 5.88 4.70
N ILE A 65 -9.07 5.20 5.42
CA ILE A 65 -7.71 4.93 4.93
C ILE A 65 -7.63 3.48 4.47
N MET A 66 -7.29 3.24 3.22
CA MET A 66 -7.41 1.89 2.67
C MET A 66 -6.30 1.49 1.71
N SER A 67 -6.24 0.19 1.44
CA SER A 67 -5.59 -0.35 0.25
C SER A 67 -6.33 -1.60 -0.23
N PRO A 68 -6.68 -1.68 -1.52
CA PRO A 68 -7.14 -2.92 -2.14
C PRO A 68 -5.99 -3.90 -2.46
N HIS A 69 -4.73 -3.51 -2.19
CA HIS A 69 -3.52 -4.22 -2.66
C HIS A 69 -2.51 -4.46 -1.54
N GLY A 70 -3.01 -4.77 -0.35
CA GLY A 70 -2.22 -5.06 0.83
C GLY A 70 -1.49 -6.40 0.81
N GLY A 71 -0.82 -6.66 1.93
CA GLY A 71 -0.07 -7.89 2.17
C GLY A 71 1.13 -7.94 1.25
N ARG A 72 1.14 -8.96 0.39
CA ARG A 72 2.23 -9.24 -0.54
C ARG A 72 1.90 -8.86 -1.99
N ILE A 73 0.75 -8.21 -2.23
CA ILE A 73 0.38 -7.68 -3.56
C ILE A 73 1.26 -6.47 -3.87
N GLU A 74 1.15 -5.41 -3.06
CA GLU A 74 2.03 -4.24 -3.10
C GLU A 74 2.74 -4.10 -1.75
N GLY A 75 3.86 -4.82 -1.58
CA GLY A 75 4.50 -4.97 -0.27
C GLY A 75 4.74 -3.66 0.48
N GLY A 76 4.37 -3.59 1.76
CA GLY A 76 4.56 -2.40 2.59
C GLY A 76 3.33 -1.49 2.72
N VAL A 77 2.36 -1.57 1.81
CA VAL A 77 1.17 -0.69 1.88
C VAL A 77 0.27 -1.02 3.08
N SER A 78 0.18 -2.29 3.48
CA SER A 78 -0.58 -2.65 4.69
C SER A 78 0.00 -2.04 5.95
N GLU A 79 1.33 -1.97 6.06
CA GLU A 79 1.98 -1.35 7.21
C GLU A 79 1.70 0.16 7.25
N LEU A 80 1.64 0.82 6.09
CA LEU A 80 1.27 2.23 5.98
C LEU A 80 -0.18 2.45 6.41
N VAL A 81 -1.14 1.65 5.93
CA VAL A 81 -2.56 1.73 6.35
C VAL A 81 -2.68 1.50 7.86
N ARG A 82 -2.07 0.43 8.38
CA ARG A 82 -2.14 0.06 9.80
C ARG A 82 -1.61 1.12 10.76
N TYR A 83 -0.74 2.01 10.30
CA TYR A 83 -0.27 3.14 11.13
C TYR A 83 -1.42 4.06 11.57
N PHE A 84 -2.51 4.11 10.82
CA PHE A 84 -3.62 5.03 11.05
C PHE A 84 -4.80 4.43 11.82
N ASN A 85 -4.71 3.15 12.24
CA ASN A 85 -5.80 2.42 12.90
C ASN A 85 -6.31 3.08 14.20
N ASP A 86 -5.46 3.84 14.89
CA ASP A 86 -5.85 4.52 16.14
C ASP A 86 -6.61 5.82 15.88
N ASP A 87 -6.53 6.39 14.67
CA ASP A 87 -7.03 7.72 14.33
C ASP A 87 -8.17 7.72 13.32
N TYR A 88 -8.20 6.74 12.42
CA TYR A 88 -9.13 6.66 11.29
C TYR A 88 -9.69 5.24 11.12
N SER A 89 -10.82 5.13 10.42
CA SER A 89 -11.30 3.84 9.96
C SER A 89 -10.38 3.35 8.85
N THR A 90 -10.13 2.04 8.81
CA THR A 90 -9.23 1.46 7.82
C THR A 90 -9.80 0.22 7.14
N TYR A 91 -9.45 0.01 5.87
CA TYR A 91 -9.75 -1.19 5.11
C TYR A 91 -8.49 -1.76 4.45
N LEU A 92 -8.31 -3.08 4.48
CA LEU A 92 -7.25 -3.78 3.75
C LEU A 92 -7.80 -5.06 3.09
N PHE A 93 -7.49 -5.23 1.81
CA PHE A 93 -7.42 -6.54 1.16
C PHE A 93 -5.96 -6.94 1.05
N GLU A 94 -5.58 -8.10 1.58
CA GLU A 94 -4.19 -8.55 1.64
C GLU A 94 -3.97 -9.86 0.90
N GLY A 95 -2.97 -9.92 0.02
CA GLY A 95 -2.46 -11.19 -0.51
C GLY A 95 -1.50 -11.88 0.47
N LEU A 96 -1.74 -13.16 0.75
CA LEU A 96 -1.03 -13.97 1.75
C LEU A 96 -0.27 -15.17 1.16
N LYS A 97 -0.33 -15.38 -0.15
CA LYS A 97 0.33 -16.50 -0.83
C LYS A 97 1.83 -16.52 -0.54
N SER A 98 2.44 -17.71 -0.58
CA SER A 98 3.90 -17.83 -0.45
C SER A 98 4.66 -17.15 -1.60
N HIS A 99 4.07 -17.16 -2.80
CA HIS A 99 4.56 -16.58 -4.06
C HIS A 99 3.35 -16.14 -4.90
N ASP A 100 3.60 -15.45 -6.01
CA ASP A 100 2.58 -15.10 -7.01
C ASP A 100 1.37 -14.26 -6.52
N ASN A 101 1.57 -13.38 -5.54
CA ASN A 101 0.49 -12.52 -5.02
C ASN A 101 -0.01 -11.48 -6.03
N GLN A 102 0.75 -11.19 -7.08
CA GLN A 102 0.32 -10.35 -8.20
C GLN A 102 -0.92 -10.91 -8.94
N THR A 103 -1.22 -12.21 -8.82
CA THR A 103 -2.47 -12.76 -9.38
C THR A 103 -3.70 -12.27 -8.63
N LEU A 104 -3.55 -11.86 -7.37
CA LEU A 104 -4.61 -11.32 -6.52
C LEU A 104 -4.86 -9.82 -6.76
N HIS A 105 -4.03 -9.16 -7.58
CA HIS A 105 -4.24 -7.77 -7.93
C HIS A 105 -5.48 -7.64 -8.83
N ILE A 106 -6.40 -6.77 -8.42
CA ILE A 106 -7.53 -6.29 -9.23
C ILE A 106 -7.43 -4.78 -9.23
N THR A 107 -7.30 -4.16 -10.40
CA THR A 107 -7.20 -2.71 -10.57
C THR A 107 -8.34 -2.00 -9.86
N SER A 108 -8.06 -0.82 -9.30
CA SER A 108 -9.04 -0.07 -8.50
C SER A 108 -10.35 0.24 -9.24
N THR A 109 -10.35 0.29 -10.58
CA THR A 109 -11.58 0.49 -11.37
C THR A 109 -12.47 -0.74 -11.47
N ASN A 110 -11.94 -1.90 -11.10
CA ASN A 110 -12.64 -3.19 -11.15
C ASN A 110 -12.73 -3.85 -9.75
N PHE A 111 -12.16 -3.22 -8.72
CA PHE A 111 -12.17 -3.74 -7.36
C PHE A 111 -13.54 -3.51 -6.73
N ASP A 112 -14.29 -4.60 -6.56
CA ASP A 112 -15.69 -4.63 -6.12
C ASP A 112 -15.90 -5.62 -4.95
N GLU A 113 -14.90 -5.74 -4.06
CA GLU A 113 -15.05 -6.55 -2.85
C GLU A 113 -16.21 -5.99 -1.98
N PRO A 114 -17.20 -6.82 -1.59
CA PRO A 114 -18.44 -6.33 -0.97
C PRO A 114 -18.25 -5.48 0.29
N LEU A 115 -17.32 -5.83 1.18
CA LEU A 115 -17.07 -5.05 2.40
C LEU A 115 -16.42 -3.70 2.09
N ALA A 116 -15.49 -3.63 1.13
CA ALA A 116 -14.95 -2.36 0.64
C ALA A 116 -16.07 -1.47 0.07
N GLU A 117 -16.93 -2.01 -0.80
CA GLU A 117 -18.02 -1.25 -1.39
C GLU A 117 -19.04 -0.75 -0.36
N GLU A 118 -19.29 -1.54 0.68
CA GLU A 118 -20.14 -1.14 1.81
C GLU A 118 -19.47 -0.01 2.59
N LYS A 119 -18.25 -0.24 3.09
CA LYS A 119 -17.58 0.66 4.03
C LYS A 119 -17.12 1.96 3.42
N ILE A 120 -16.78 1.98 2.13
CA ILE A 120 -16.38 3.23 1.48
C ILE A 120 -17.54 4.24 1.42
N LYS A 121 -18.77 3.76 1.23
CA LYS A 121 -19.98 4.60 1.15
C LYS A 121 -20.39 5.18 2.50
N GLU A 122 -19.86 4.66 3.60
CA GLU A 122 -20.06 5.20 4.96
C GLU A 122 -19.10 6.36 5.31
N HIS A 123 -18.13 6.67 4.42
CA HIS A 123 -17.10 7.67 4.68
C HIS A 123 -17.13 8.81 3.66
N GLN A 124 -16.85 10.02 4.12
CA GLN A 124 -16.87 11.22 3.28
C GLN A 124 -15.68 11.29 2.33
N TYR A 125 -14.51 10.89 2.82
CA TYR A 125 -13.23 11.05 2.13
C TYR A 125 -12.44 9.75 2.17
N VAL A 126 -11.63 9.53 1.14
CA VAL A 126 -10.81 8.32 1.03
C VAL A 126 -9.35 8.69 0.84
N VAL A 127 -8.46 7.99 1.54
CA VAL A 127 -7.01 8.03 1.31
C VAL A 127 -6.55 6.60 1.02
N ALA A 128 -6.09 6.36 -0.20
CA ALA A 128 -5.68 5.04 -0.64
C ALA A 128 -4.16 4.96 -0.83
N PHE A 129 -3.56 3.90 -0.29
CA PHE A 129 -2.14 3.59 -0.46
C PHE A 129 -1.96 2.48 -1.49
N HIS A 130 -1.10 2.75 -2.46
CA HIS A 130 -0.73 1.83 -3.53
C HIS A 130 0.80 1.77 -3.68
N GLY A 131 1.26 0.72 -4.35
CA GLY A 131 2.63 0.50 -4.74
C GLY A 131 2.76 0.36 -6.24
N TYR A 132 3.77 0.99 -6.82
CA TYR A 132 4.12 0.76 -8.22
C TYR A 132 5.58 0.34 -8.36
N LYS A 133 5.90 -0.31 -9.48
CA LYS A 133 7.27 -0.65 -9.84
C LYS A 133 8.03 0.62 -10.25
N GLY A 134 9.00 1.03 -9.43
CA GLY A 134 9.86 2.18 -9.70
C GLY A 134 11.24 2.00 -9.12
N GLU A 135 12.27 2.37 -9.89
CA GLU A 135 13.70 2.23 -9.56
C GLU A 135 14.27 3.42 -8.76
N ASN A 136 13.44 4.41 -8.45
CA ASN A 136 13.82 5.55 -7.62
C ASN A 136 12.77 5.75 -6.53
N LYS A 137 13.22 6.19 -5.35
CA LYS A 137 12.33 6.63 -4.27
C LYS A 137 11.49 7.82 -4.76
N ASN A 138 10.21 7.58 -4.96
CA ASN A 138 9.23 8.60 -5.35
C ASN A 138 7.82 8.20 -4.92
N THR A 139 6.97 9.22 -4.80
CA THR A 139 5.52 9.07 -4.59
C THR A 139 4.76 9.92 -5.61
N LEU A 140 3.88 9.29 -6.39
CA LEU A 140 2.90 10.01 -7.21
C LEU A 140 1.61 10.18 -6.39
N VAL A 141 1.15 11.41 -6.23
CA VAL A 141 -0.05 11.74 -5.46
C VAL A 141 -1.18 12.13 -6.40
N GLY A 142 -2.15 11.23 -6.53
CA GLY A 142 -3.35 11.34 -7.34
C GLY A 142 -4.62 11.63 -6.52
N GLY A 143 -5.74 11.13 -7.03
CA GLY A 143 -7.07 11.27 -6.46
C GLY A 143 -7.81 12.53 -6.95
N THR A 144 -9.12 12.53 -6.71
CA THR A 144 -10.04 13.61 -7.10
C THR A 144 -9.92 14.85 -6.20
N ASP A 145 -9.44 14.71 -4.95
CA ASP A 145 -9.13 15.84 -4.06
C ASP A 145 -7.77 16.47 -4.39
N ARG A 146 -7.71 17.16 -5.54
CA ARG A 146 -6.48 17.80 -6.03
C ARG A 146 -5.92 18.85 -5.06
N LYS A 147 -6.78 19.48 -4.26
CA LYS A 147 -6.36 20.49 -3.29
C LYS A 147 -5.56 19.84 -2.17
N ARG A 148 -6.11 18.80 -1.52
CA ARG A 148 -5.44 18.12 -0.41
C ARG A 148 -4.31 17.20 -0.87
N ALA A 149 -4.41 16.60 -2.06
CA ALA A 149 -3.29 15.91 -2.71
C ALA A 149 -2.04 16.82 -2.80
N LYS A 150 -2.21 18.08 -3.22
CA LYS A 150 -1.11 19.06 -3.28
C LYS A 150 -0.53 19.39 -1.89
N MET A 151 -1.33 19.31 -0.84
CA MET A 151 -0.89 19.52 0.53
C MET A 151 -0.07 18.34 1.04
N ILE A 152 -0.46 17.11 0.70
CA ILE A 152 0.31 15.90 0.96
C ILE A 152 1.67 15.97 0.27
N VAL A 153 1.72 16.28 -1.03
CA VAL A 153 2.99 16.46 -1.78
C VAL A 153 3.93 17.41 -1.03
N ARG A 154 3.46 18.62 -0.70
CA ARG A 154 4.27 19.62 0.01
C ARG A 154 4.72 19.15 1.39
N ALA A 155 3.88 18.40 2.11
CA ALA A 155 4.22 17.88 3.43
C ALA A 155 5.32 16.82 3.34
N LEU A 156 5.27 15.96 2.31
CA LEU A 156 6.29 14.97 2.01
C LEU A 156 7.61 15.63 1.57
N GLU A 157 7.56 16.57 0.62
CA GLU A 157 8.74 17.34 0.17
C GLU A 157 9.45 18.04 1.34
N LYS A 158 8.68 18.65 2.27
CA LYS A 158 9.24 19.30 3.46
C LYS A 158 9.98 18.33 4.39
N ARG A 159 9.68 17.03 4.33
CA ARG A 159 10.39 15.97 5.06
C ARG A 159 11.51 15.32 4.25
N GLY A 160 11.80 15.83 3.06
CA GLY A 160 12.88 15.35 2.19
C GLY A 160 12.50 14.18 1.29
N PHE A 161 11.22 13.87 1.15
CA PHE A 161 10.74 12.85 0.22
C PHE A 161 10.56 13.43 -1.18
N SER A 162 10.89 12.65 -2.20
CA SER A 162 10.45 12.95 -3.58
C SER A 162 8.97 12.61 -3.68
N ALA A 163 8.15 13.62 -3.97
CA ALA A 163 6.74 13.45 -4.20
C ALA A 163 6.26 14.46 -5.24
N GLU A 164 5.33 14.06 -6.09
CA GLU A 164 4.76 14.92 -7.11
C GLU A 164 3.29 14.63 -7.32
N LEU A 165 2.56 15.59 -7.89
CA LEU A 165 1.19 15.34 -8.27
C LEU A 165 1.16 14.42 -9.50
N ALA A 166 0.45 13.30 -9.40
CA ALA A 166 0.21 12.43 -10.55
C ALA A 166 -0.51 13.21 -11.65
N SER A 167 0.03 13.16 -12.87
CA SER A 167 -0.62 13.72 -14.06
C SER A 167 -1.73 12.78 -14.53
N SER A 168 -2.78 13.31 -15.18
CA SER A 168 -3.85 12.47 -15.74
C SER A 168 -3.35 11.48 -16.80
N GLN A 169 -2.17 11.72 -17.38
CA GLN A 169 -1.55 10.86 -18.38
C GLN A 169 -0.73 9.72 -17.79
N SER A 170 -0.48 9.72 -16.47
CA SER A 170 0.34 8.70 -15.82
C SER A 170 -0.31 7.31 -15.73
N GLY A 171 -1.64 7.22 -15.93
CA GLY A 171 -2.42 6.01 -15.63
C GLY A 171 -2.62 5.74 -14.13
N LEU A 172 -1.82 6.39 -13.26
CA LEU A 172 -1.77 6.19 -11.81
C LEU A 172 -2.40 7.37 -11.04
N ALA A 173 -3.17 8.21 -11.72
CA ALA A 173 -3.74 9.42 -11.12
C ALA A 173 -5.00 9.18 -10.29
N GLY A 174 -5.63 8.01 -10.36
CA GLY A 174 -6.82 7.69 -9.56
C GLY A 174 -8.06 8.55 -9.87
N LEU A 175 -8.20 9.04 -11.11
CA LEU A 175 -9.26 10.02 -11.47
C LEU A 175 -10.54 9.41 -12.04
N SER A 176 -10.56 8.10 -12.33
CA SER A 176 -11.74 7.45 -12.91
C SER A 176 -12.92 7.46 -11.93
N ALA A 177 -14.13 7.73 -12.42
CA ALA A 177 -15.34 7.62 -11.62
C ALA A 177 -15.61 6.19 -11.14
N ASP A 178 -15.07 5.17 -11.83
CA ASP A 178 -15.22 3.77 -11.47
C ASP A 178 -14.15 3.30 -10.46
N ASN A 179 -13.12 4.11 -10.20
CA ASN A 179 -12.11 3.77 -9.21
C ASN A 179 -12.77 3.69 -7.81
N ILE A 180 -12.63 2.55 -7.12
CA ILE A 180 -13.20 2.32 -5.78
C ILE A 180 -12.87 3.47 -4.84
N ASN A 181 -11.67 4.05 -4.90
CA ASN A 181 -11.23 5.16 -4.06
C ASN A 181 -12.14 6.39 -4.17
N ASN A 182 -12.90 6.54 -5.26
CA ASN A 182 -13.79 7.66 -5.55
C ASN A 182 -15.27 7.38 -5.20
N GLN A 183 -15.59 6.24 -4.58
CA GLN A 183 -16.97 5.83 -4.28
C GLN A 183 -17.48 6.25 -2.88
N GLY A 184 -16.68 7.03 -2.14
CA GLY A 184 -17.11 7.62 -0.85
C GLY A 184 -18.16 8.72 -1.04
N GLU A 185 -18.80 9.17 0.05
CA GLU A 185 -19.99 10.06 0.00
C GLU A 185 -19.76 11.34 -0.84
N THR A 186 -18.54 11.90 -0.81
CA THR A 186 -18.22 13.12 -1.55
C THR A 186 -17.55 12.87 -2.91
N GLY A 187 -17.13 11.63 -3.17
CA GLY A 187 -16.27 11.27 -4.29
C GLY A 187 -14.86 11.89 -4.25
N LEU A 188 -14.47 12.55 -3.14
CA LEU A 188 -13.14 13.15 -2.97
C LEU A 188 -12.15 12.16 -2.34
N SER A 189 -11.12 11.84 -3.11
CA SER A 189 -10.07 10.89 -2.73
C SER A 189 -8.66 11.44 -2.88
N ILE A 190 -7.72 10.85 -2.16
CA ILE A 190 -6.28 11.00 -2.37
C ILE A 190 -5.72 9.60 -2.63
N GLN A 191 -5.01 9.43 -3.74
CA GLN A 191 -4.31 8.19 -4.08
C GLN A 191 -2.80 8.41 -3.94
N LEU A 192 -2.10 7.58 -3.16
CA LEU A 192 -0.66 7.62 -3.02
C LEU A 192 -0.05 6.38 -3.66
N GLU A 193 0.64 6.59 -4.77
CA GLU A 193 1.35 5.55 -5.52
C GLU A 193 2.82 5.61 -5.13
N ILE A 194 3.28 4.60 -4.40
CA ILE A 194 4.59 4.63 -3.76
C ILE A 194 5.51 3.63 -4.47
N SER A 195 6.60 4.15 -5.03
CA SER A 195 7.61 3.31 -5.69
C SER A 195 8.10 2.19 -4.77
N ARG A 196 8.43 1.04 -5.35
CA ARG A 196 9.04 -0.07 -4.63
C ARG A 196 10.26 0.37 -3.81
N GLU A 197 11.19 1.12 -4.39
CA GLU A 197 12.37 1.63 -3.69
C GLU A 197 12.01 2.47 -2.45
N GLN A 198 10.96 3.29 -2.53
CA GLN A 198 10.49 4.06 -1.38
C GLN A 198 9.84 3.15 -0.32
N ARG A 199 9.07 2.14 -0.73
CA ARG A 199 8.47 1.17 0.19
C ARG A 199 9.53 0.30 0.88
N GLU A 200 10.54 -0.18 0.17
CA GLU A 200 11.63 -0.96 0.75
C GLU A 200 12.40 -0.16 1.79
N ALA A 201 12.68 1.13 1.54
CA ALA A 201 13.37 1.99 2.49
C ALA A 201 12.60 2.29 3.79
N PHE A 202 11.31 1.99 3.82
CA PHE A 202 10.53 2.06 5.05
C PHE A 202 10.84 0.93 6.03
N PHE A 203 11.60 -0.09 5.62
CA PHE A 203 11.87 -1.26 6.45
C PHE A 203 13.36 -1.65 6.40
N ASP A 204 13.95 -1.98 7.56
CA ASP A 204 15.28 -2.61 7.61
C ASP A 204 15.25 -4.02 7.00
N ASP A 205 14.07 -4.66 7.02
CA ASP A 205 13.79 -5.96 6.43
C ASP A 205 12.43 -5.90 5.72
N PHE A 206 12.44 -5.94 4.39
CA PHE A 206 11.23 -5.86 3.57
C PHE A 206 10.43 -7.18 3.46
N TYR A 207 10.90 -8.27 4.09
CA TYR A 207 10.22 -9.55 4.03
C TYR A 207 8.88 -9.45 4.75
N TYR A 208 7.81 -9.96 4.12
CA TYR A 208 6.43 -9.81 4.59
C TYR A 208 6.25 -10.00 6.11
N LYS A 209 6.85 -11.05 6.69
CA LYS A 209 6.70 -11.36 8.13
C LYS A 209 7.46 -10.39 9.03
N ASP A 210 8.51 -9.76 8.51
CA ASP A 210 9.41 -8.91 9.27
C ASP A 210 9.05 -7.42 9.17
N ARG A 211 8.38 -6.97 8.09
CA ARG A 211 7.94 -5.56 7.89
C ARG A 211 7.15 -5.00 9.08
N LYS A 212 6.43 -5.84 9.82
CA LYS A 212 5.73 -5.43 11.04
C LYS A 212 6.67 -4.84 12.08
N TYR A 213 7.89 -5.35 12.20
CA TYR A 213 8.83 -5.07 13.29
C TYR A 213 10.02 -4.21 12.86
N THR A 214 10.27 -4.07 11.57
CA THR A 214 11.50 -3.45 11.03
C THR A 214 11.30 -2.04 10.45
N LYS A 215 10.23 -1.34 10.85
CA LYS A 215 9.93 0.02 10.38
C LYS A 215 11.06 1.00 10.71
N THR A 216 11.56 1.71 9.71
CA THR A 216 12.64 2.68 9.85
C THR A 216 12.14 4.05 10.32
N SER A 217 13.07 4.96 10.64
CA SER A 217 12.72 6.36 10.87
C SER A 217 12.09 7.02 9.63
N GLU A 218 12.42 6.54 8.43
CA GLU A 218 11.87 7.02 7.17
C GLU A 218 10.38 6.70 7.07
N PHE A 219 9.96 5.47 7.41
CA PHE A 219 8.54 5.09 7.52
C PHE A 219 7.77 6.08 8.40
N TYR A 220 8.23 6.29 9.64
CA TYR A 220 7.54 7.15 10.59
C TYR A 220 7.57 8.63 10.18
N SER A 221 8.64 9.10 9.53
CA SER A 221 8.69 10.46 8.98
C SER A 221 7.63 10.66 7.90
N TYR A 222 7.48 9.67 7.01
CA TYR A 222 6.54 9.67 5.90
C TYR A 222 5.08 9.71 6.37
N VAL A 223 4.65 8.74 7.18
CA VAL A 223 3.26 8.66 7.66
C VAL A 223 2.87 9.81 8.58
N ARG A 224 3.81 10.39 9.35
CA ARG A 224 3.54 11.59 10.16
C ARG A 224 3.34 12.84 9.31
N ALA A 225 4.01 12.98 8.18
CA ALA A 225 3.73 14.08 7.25
C ALA A 225 2.30 13.99 6.70
N ILE A 226 1.86 12.79 6.33
CA ILE A 226 0.48 12.54 5.88
C ILE A 226 -0.50 12.81 7.01
N LYS A 227 -0.31 12.18 8.18
CA LYS A 227 -1.17 12.35 9.37
C LYS A 227 -1.39 13.82 9.72
N HIS A 228 -0.33 14.63 9.70
CA HIS A 228 -0.44 16.06 10.00
C HIS A 228 -1.37 16.82 9.03
N VAL A 229 -1.35 16.47 7.74
CA VAL A 229 -2.29 17.06 6.77
C VAL A 229 -3.70 16.57 7.04
N LEU A 230 -3.89 15.29 7.33
CA LEU A 230 -5.22 14.73 7.58
C LEU A 230 -5.85 15.33 8.84
N GLU A 231 -5.10 15.44 9.94
CA GLU A 231 -5.54 16.08 11.17
C GLU A 231 -5.93 17.54 10.96
N LYS A 232 -5.23 18.26 10.09
CA LYS A 232 -5.52 19.67 9.83
C LYS A 232 -6.73 19.88 8.93
N GLU A 233 -6.94 19.00 7.95
CA GLU A 233 -7.89 19.23 6.86
C GLU A 233 -9.21 18.45 7.00
N TYR A 234 -9.29 17.52 7.96
CA TYR A 234 -10.45 16.65 8.20
C TYR A 234 -10.92 16.59 9.67
N SER A 235 -10.25 17.29 10.60
CA SER A 235 -10.76 17.54 11.96
C SER A 235 -12.10 18.26 11.94
#